data_AF-F4N3P4-F1
#
_entry.id   AF-F4N3P4-F1
#
_cell.length_a   1.000
_cell.length_b   1.000
_cell.length_c   1.000
_cell.angle_alpha   90.00
_cell.angle_beta   90.00
_cell.angle_gamma   90.00
#
_symmetry.space_group_name_H-M   'P 1'
#
loop_
_entity.id
_entity.type
_entity.pdbx_description
1 polymer ?
#
loop_
_entity_poly.entity_id
_entity_poly.type
_entity_poly.pdbx_seq_one_letter_code
_entity_poly.pdbx_strand_id
1 'polypeptide(L)' 'MVVSALARQNPAQAPVAKFMLKDSPCYIGLRQGEPALKAKVDALIVEALQDKTLNGLSEKWLKAPLPADLGA' A
#
# COMPACT_ATOMS: atom_id res chain seq x y z
N MET A 1 14.07 1.03 0.77
CA MET A 1 13.70 2.11 -0.17
C MET A 1 14.80 3.15 -0.23
N VAL A 2 15.01 3.78 -1.40
CA VAL A 2 16.01 4.86 -1.57
C VAL A 2 15.70 6.04 -0.64
N VAL A 3 14.44 6.46 -0.55
CA VAL A 3 13.99 7.56 0.33
C VAL A 3 14.32 7.30 1.80
N SER A 4 14.03 6.09 2.30
CA SER A 4 14.33 5.71 3.70
C SER A 4 15.83 5.66 4.00
N ALA A 5 16.68 5.33 3.00
CA ALA A 5 18.12 5.33 3.17
C ALA A 5 18.67 6.76 3.23
N LEU A 6 18.18 7.65 2.37
CA LEU A 6 18.53 9.07 2.35
C LEU A 6 18.14 9.78 3.67
N ALA A 7 16.93 9.52 4.18
CA ALA A 7 16.48 10.09 5.45
C ALA A 7 17.34 9.67 6.66
N ARG A 8 17.92 8.46 6.63
CA ARG A 8 18.85 8.00 7.68
C ARG A 8 20.23 8.65 7.59
N GLN A 9 20.70 8.91 6.37
CA GLN A 9 22.01 9.53 6.14
C GLN A 9 22.01 11.04 6.43
N ASN A 10 20.92 11.75 6.13
CA ASN A 10 20.80 13.17 6.39
C ASN A 10 19.39 13.51 6.90
N PRO A 11 19.13 13.37 8.21
CA PRO A 11 17.81 13.60 8.79
C PRO A 11 17.29 15.03 8.57
N ALA A 12 18.19 16.01 8.54
CA ALA A 12 17.83 17.42 8.35
C ALA A 12 17.32 17.74 6.94
N GLN A 13 17.59 16.87 5.96
CA GLN A 13 17.15 17.02 4.56
C GLN A 13 16.38 15.78 4.09
N ALA A 14 15.69 15.11 5.01
CA ALA A 14 14.89 13.94 4.68
C ALA A 14 13.84 14.31 3.61
N PRO A 15 13.74 13.53 2.50
CA PRO A 15 12.74 13.81 1.48
C PRO A 15 11.34 13.68 2.05
N VAL A 16 10.51 14.71 1.86
CA VAL A 16 9.10 14.74 2.26
C VAL A 16 8.20 14.81 1.02
N ALA A 17 7.09 14.09 1.05
CA ALA A 17 6.06 14.21 0.03
C ALA A 17 5.40 15.60 0.13
N LYS A 18 5.44 16.39 -0.94
CA LYS A 18 4.83 17.73 -0.97
C LYS A 18 3.48 17.77 -1.67
N PHE A 19 3.37 17.10 -2.82
CA PHE A 19 2.14 17.06 -3.61
C PHE A 19 2.08 15.75 -4.40
N MET A 20 0.89 15.18 -4.54
CA MET A 20 0.65 14.01 -5.39
C MET A 20 0.55 14.48 -6.85
N LEU A 21 1.42 13.96 -7.72
CA LEU A 21 1.40 14.29 -9.15
C LEU A 21 0.37 13.47 -9.93
N LYS A 22 0.20 12.20 -9.56
CA LYS A 22 -0.72 11.27 -10.21
C LYS A 22 -1.08 10.16 -9.23
N ASP A 23 -2.37 9.90 -9.09
CA ASP A 23 -2.83 8.69 -8.42
C ASP A 23 -2.79 7.51 -9.39
N SER A 24 -2.15 6.42 -8.99
CA SER A 24 -2.01 5.20 -9.80
C SER A 24 -2.24 4.00 -8.89
N PRO A 25 -3.51 3.67 -8.61
CA PRO A 25 -3.85 2.61 -7.67
C PRO A 25 -3.34 1.26 -8.18
N CYS A 26 -2.90 0.42 -7.24
CA CYS A 26 -2.37 -0.91 -7.51
C CYS A 26 -3.47 -1.95 -7.34
N TYR A 27 -3.84 -2.61 -8.44
CA TYR A 27 -4.87 -3.66 -8.44
C TYR A 27 -4.27 -5.06 -8.61
N ILE A 28 -5.01 -6.05 -8.14
CA ILE A 28 -4.66 -7.47 -8.35
C ILE A 28 -5.27 -7.91 -9.68
N GLY A 29 -4.41 -8.23 -10.65
CA GLY A 29 -4.82 -8.82 -11.92
C GLY A 29 -5.31 -10.25 -11.74
N LEU A 30 -6.50 -10.57 -12.27
CA LEU A 30 -7.09 -11.91 -12.27
C LEU A 30 -7.40 -12.35 -13.70
N ARG A 31 -7.45 -13.68 -13.91
CA ARG A 31 -7.93 -14.24 -15.19
C ARG A 31 -9.41 -13.90 -15.37
N GLN A 32 -9.80 -13.57 -16.61
CA GLN A 32 -11.21 -13.34 -16.94
C GLN A 32 -12.04 -14.61 -16.71
N GLY A 33 -13.25 -14.45 -16.18
CA GLY A 33 -14.19 -15.55 -15.94
C GLY A 33 -14.05 -16.26 -14.59
N GLU A 34 -13.32 -15.69 -13.63
CA GLU A 34 -13.07 -16.30 -12.30
C GLU A 34 -13.79 -15.57 -11.14
N PRO A 35 -15.15 -15.57 -11.08
CA PRO A 35 -15.89 -14.82 -10.07
C PRO A 35 -15.71 -15.36 -8.65
N ALA A 36 -15.57 -16.69 -8.50
CA ALA A 36 -15.35 -17.31 -7.20
C ALA A 36 -13.99 -16.92 -6.60
N LEU A 37 -12.95 -16.90 -7.42
CA LEU A 37 -11.62 -16.46 -7.00
C LEU A 37 -11.63 -14.97 -6.63
N LYS A 38 -12.25 -14.12 -7.46
CA LYS A 38 -12.39 -12.70 -7.17
C LYS A 38 -13.07 -12.48 -5.82
N ALA A 39 -14.21 -13.12 -5.59
CA ALA A 39 -14.96 -12.99 -4.34
C ALA A 39 -14.13 -13.41 -3.12
N LYS A 40 -13.35 -14.49 -3.24
CA LYS A 40 -12.50 -14.95 -2.12
C LYS A 40 -11.33 -14.00 -1.86
N VAL A 41 -10.69 -13.49 -2.90
CA VAL A 41 -9.60 -12.50 -2.79
C VAL A 41 -10.12 -11.21 -2.16
N ASP A 42 -11.25 -10.68 -2.64
CA ASP A 42 -11.87 -9.47 -2.09
C ASP A 42 -12.20 -9.65 -0.60
N ALA A 43 -12.77 -10.80 -0.21
CA ALA A 43 -13.08 -11.08 1.19
C ALA A 43 -11.83 -11.08 2.09
N LEU A 44 -10.74 -11.70 1.62
CA LEU A 44 -9.46 -11.70 2.35
C LEU A 44 -8.87 -10.30 2.48
N ILE A 45 -9.00 -9.45 1.45
CA ILE A 45 -8.53 -8.07 1.50
C ILE A 45 -9.34 -7.28 2.55
N VAL A 46 -10.67 -7.43 2.56
CA VAL A 46 -11.52 -6.75 3.55
C VAL A 46 -11.16 -7.16 4.97
N GLU A 47 -10.98 -8.46 5.22
CA GLU A 47 -10.55 -8.97 6.53
C GLU A 47 -9.19 -8.39 6.92
N ALA A 48 -8.23 -8.39 6.00
CA ALA A 48 -6.87 -7.91 6.24
C ALA A 48 -6.76 -6.37 6.41
N LEU A 49 -7.76 -5.62 5.92
CA LEU A 49 -7.92 -4.19 6.20
C LEU A 49 -8.46 -3.98 7.61
N GLN A 50 -9.47 -4.75 8.02
CA GLN A 50 -10.13 -4.63 9.32
C GLN A 50 -9.21 -5.03 10.48
N ASP A 51 -8.47 -6.13 10.33
CA ASP A 51 -7.56 -6.65 11.36
C ASP A 51 -6.19 -5.94 11.40
N LYS A 52 -5.97 -4.98 10.49
CA LYS A 52 -4.73 -4.22 10.28
C LYS A 52 -3.53 -5.04 9.77
N THR A 53 -3.73 -6.26 9.30
CA THR A 53 -2.67 -7.09 8.70
C THR A 53 -2.03 -6.38 7.51
N LEU A 54 -2.82 -5.79 6.59
CA LEU A 54 -2.29 -5.04 5.46
C LEU A 54 -1.50 -3.81 5.87
N ASN A 55 -1.94 -3.12 6.92
CA ASN A 55 -1.19 -1.99 7.47
C ASN A 55 0.15 -2.44 8.06
N GLY A 56 0.16 -3.54 8.83
CA GLY A 56 1.41 -4.11 9.36
C GLY A 56 2.39 -4.53 8.25
N LEU A 57 1.88 -5.08 7.14
CA LEU A 57 2.70 -5.38 5.95
C LEU A 57 3.26 -4.10 5.30
N SER A 58 2.45 -3.05 5.16
CA SER A 58 2.89 -1.75 4.64
C SER A 58 4.01 -1.16 5.50
N GLU A 59 3.85 -1.14 6.82
CA GLU A 59 4.87 -0.63 7.73
C GLU A 59 6.15 -1.49 7.72
N LYS A 60 6.00 -2.82 7.62
CA LYS A 60 7.15 -3.74 7.56
C LYS A 60 8.00 -3.51 6.32
N TRP A 61 7.36 -3.43 5.14
CA TRP A 61 8.08 -3.43 3.85
C TRP A 61 8.27 -2.03 3.26
N LEU A 62 7.26 -1.17 3.37
CA LEU A 62 7.25 0.18 2.79
C LEU A 62 7.63 1.27 3.80
N LYS A 63 7.66 0.95 5.10
CA LYS A 63 7.97 1.90 6.19
C LYS A 63 7.01 3.09 6.22
N ALA A 64 5.79 2.89 5.75
CA ALA A 64 4.71 3.86 5.76
C ALA A 64 3.41 3.14 6.13
N PRO A 65 2.48 3.82 6.84
CA PRO A 65 1.16 3.29 7.07
C PRO A 65 0.41 3.12 5.75
N LEU A 66 -0.57 2.24 5.76
CA LEU A 66 -1.46 2.04 4.63
C LEU A 66 -2.23 3.35 4.35
N PRO A 67 -2.33 3.84 3.09
CA PRO A 67 -3.09 5.03 2.77
C PRO A 67 -4.57 4.86 3.15
N ALA A 68 -5.20 5.91 3.69
CA ALA A 68 -6.62 5.88 4.05
C ALA A 68 -7.54 5.82 2.82
N ASP A 69 -7.05 6.28 1.66
CA ASP A 69 -7.80 6.42 0.40
C ASP A 69 -7.45 5.32 -0.62
N LEU A 70 -7.13 4.11 -0.14
CA LEU A 70 -6.74 3.01 -1.04
C LEU A 70 -7.87 2.61 -1.98
N GLY A 71 -7.72 2.95 -3.27
CA GLY A 71 -8.61 2.50 -4.34
C GLY A 71 -9.89 3.33 -4.50
N ALA A 72 -9.90 4.57 -4.02
CA ALA A 72 -10.94 5.56 -4.31
C ALA A 72 -10.93 6.02 -5.79
#